data_AF-A0A964KLS4-F1
#
_entry.id   AF-A0A964KLS4-F1
#
_cell.length_a   1.000
_cell.length_b   1.000
_cell.length_c   1.000
_cell.angle_alpha   90.00
_cell.angle_beta   90.00
_cell.angle_gamma   90.00
#
_symmetry.space_group_name_H-M   'P 1'
#
loop_
_entity.id
_entity.type
_entity.pdbx_description
1 polymer ?
#
loop_
_entity_poly.entity_id
_entity_poly.type
_entity_poly.pdbx_seq_one_letter_code
_entity_poly.pdbx_strand_id
1 'polypeptide(L)' 'MTITKTMAPYPIMPVPNEQTQPYWNGTREGKIMIQRCQKCGYYNHPPLYICINCNVR' A
#
# COMPACT_ATOMS: atom_id res chain seq x y z
N MET A 1 11.62 -22.45 -0.92
CA MET A 1 11.28 -21.56 0.22
C MET A 1 9.79 -21.68 0.45
N THR A 2 9.38 -22.58 1.34
CA THR A 2 7.96 -22.83 1.62
C THR A 2 7.49 -21.79 2.62
N ILE A 3 6.54 -20.94 2.23
CA ILE A 3 5.94 -19.95 3.12
C ILE A 3 5.09 -20.74 4.12
N THR A 4 5.57 -20.89 5.36
CA THR A 4 4.80 -21.54 6.43
C THR A 4 3.56 -20.68 6.70
N LYS A 5 2.39 -21.21 6.35
CA LYS A 5 1.08 -20.61 6.65
C LYS A 5 0.93 -20.56 8.18
N THR A 6 1.07 -19.37 8.77
CA THR A 6 0.86 -19.15 10.20
C THR A 6 -0.57 -19.55 10.58
N MET A 7 -0.75 -20.25 11.71
CA MET A 7 -2.03 -20.69 12.27
C MET A 7 -2.90 -19.55 12.84
N ALA A 8 -2.59 -18.28 12.51
CA ALA A 8 -3.40 -17.15 12.93
C ALA A 8 -4.72 -17.14 12.12
N PRO A 9 -5.87 -16.82 12.73
CA PRO A 9 -7.15 -16.74 12.02
C PRO A 9 -7.15 -15.68 10.90
N TYR A 10 -6.13 -14.81 10.88
CA TYR A 10 -5.89 -13.80 9.86
C TYR A 10 -4.44 -13.88 9.37
N PRO A 11 -4.19 -13.61 8.07
CA PRO A 11 -2.84 -13.57 7.54
C PRO A 11 -2.02 -12.52 8.30
N ILE A 12 -0.89 -12.93 8.89
CA ILE A 12 0.06 -12.01 9.54
C ILE A 12 0.83 -11.17 8.52
N MET A 13 0.84 -11.60 7.25
CA MET A 13 1.46 -10.86 6.16
C MET A 13 0.43 -9.97 5.48
N PRO A 14 0.77 -8.70 5.20
CA PRO A 14 -0.11 -7.84 4.43
C PRO A 14 -0.33 -8.41 3.04
N VAL A 15 -1.59 -8.47 2.61
CA VAL A 15 -1.97 -8.88 1.25
C VAL A 15 -2.07 -7.61 0.40
N PRO A 16 -1.25 -7.46 -0.66
CA PRO A 16 -1.36 -6.34 -1.59
C PRO A 16 -2.75 -6.27 -2.23
N ASN A 17 -3.28 -5.06 -2.34
CA ASN A 17 -4.44 -4.71 -3.15
C ASN A 17 -4.05 -3.66 -4.21
N GLU A 18 -4.97 -3.23 -5.06
CA GLU A 18 -4.68 -2.30 -6.16
C GLU A 18 -3.96 -1.00 -5.70
N GLN A 19 -4.34 -0.40 -4.57
CA GLN A 19 -3.71 0.83 -4.08
C GLN A 19 -2.32 0.60 -3.48
N THR A 20 -2.12 -0.56 -2.84
CA THR A 20 -0.87 -0.89 -2.15
C THR A 20 0.11 -1.65 -3.03
N GLN A 21 -0.34 -2.19 -4.17
CA GLN A 21 0.52 -2.90 -5.13
C GLN A 21 1.74 -2.08 -5.57
N PRO A 22 1.63 -0.76 -5.88
CA PRO A 22 2.79 0.05 -6.23
C PRO A 22 3.80 0.19 -5.09
N TYR A 23 3.32 0.30 -3.84
CA TYR A 23 4.18 0.31 -2.66
C TYR A 23 4.98 -0.99 -2.56
N TRP A 24 4.32 -2.15 -2.65
CA TRP A 24 4.98 -3.45 -2.57
C TRP A 24 5.89 -3.74 -3.77
N ASN A 25 5.52 -3.33 -4.99
CA ASN A 25 6.39 -3.40 -6.16
C ASN A 25 7.68 -2.60 -5.93
N GLY A 26 7.57 -1.36 -5.45
CA GLY A 26 8.73 -0.52 -5.14
C GLY A 26 9.65 -1.16 -4.11
N THR A 27 9.09 -1.74 -3.03
CA THR A 27 9.93 -2.37 -1.99
C THR A 27 10.76 -3.53 -2.54
N ARG A 28 10.25 -4.28 -3.53
CA ARG A 28 11.03 -5.34 -4.22
C ARG A 28 12.19 -4.78 -5.05
N GLU A 29 12.10 -3.53 -5.48
CA GLU A 29 13.16 -2.81 -6.21
C GLU A 29 14.05 -1.95 -5.28
N GLY A 30 13.90 -2.06 -3.95
CA GLY A 30 14.62 -1.21 -3.00
C GLY A 30 14.16 0.26 -2.98
N LYS A 31 12.94 0.53 -3.43
CA LYS A 31 12.33 1.87 -3.48
C LYS A 31 11.14 1.98 -2.54
N ILE A 32 10.88 3.17 -2.02
CA ILE A 32 9.66 3.49 -1.28
C ILE A 32 8.75 4.35 -2.16
N MET A 33 7.59 3.81 -2.50
CA MET A 33 6.60 4.51 -3.34
C MET A 33 5.48 5.06 -2.46
N ILE A 34 5.29 6.37 -2.44
CA ILE A 34 4.21 7.03 -1.70
C ILE A 34 3.19 7.58 -2.68
N GLN A 35 1.89 7.30 -2.44
CA GLN A 35 0.82 7.75 -3.31
C GLN A 35 0.69 9.27 -3.21
N ARG A 36 0.78 9.98 -4.35
CA ARG A 36 0.56 11.42 -4.44
C ARG A 36 -0.80 11.72 -5.03
N CYS A 37 -1.65 12.44 -4.30
CA CYS A 37 -2.96 12.89 -4.76
C CYS A 37 -2.81 13.77 -6.00
N GLN A 38 -3.52 13.46 -7.08
CA GLN A 38 -3.46 14.22 -8.33
C GLN A 38 -4.18 15.57 -8.23
N LYS A 39 -5.09 15.74 -7.25
CA LYS A 39 -5.85 16.99 -7.07
C LYS A 39 -5.10 18.02 -6.22
N CYS A 40 -4.63 17.63 -5.03
CA CYS A 40 -4.02 18.57 -4.07
C CYS A 40 -2.53 18.33 -3.84
N GLY A 41 -1.94 17.28 -4.43
CA GLY A 41 -0.52 16.97 -4.29
C GLY A 41 -0.11 16.33 -2.96
N TYR A 42 -1.05 16.09 -2.03
CA TYR A 42 -0.77 15.45 -0.74
C TYR A 42 -0.26 14.02 -0.90
N TYR A 43 0.66 13.61 -0.02
CA TYR A 43 1.24 12.27 0.00
C TYR A 43 0.50 11.38 1.00
N ASN A 44 -0.28 10.40 0.53
CA ASN A 44 -0.94 9.43 1.39
C ASN A 44 0.02 8.28 1.73
N HIS A 45 0.23 8.06 3.02
CA HIS A 45 0.88 6.86 3.55
C HIS A 45 0.11 6.37 4.80
N PRO A 46 -0.54 5.19 4.76
CA PRO A 46 -0.57 4.21 3.66
C PRO A 46 -1.33 4.72 2.42
N PRO A 47 -1.17 4.08 1.24
CA PRO A 47 -2.01 4.35 0.07
C PRO A 47 -3.49 4.15 0.36
N LEU A 48 -4.33 5.11 -0.04
CA LEU A 48 -5.78 5.10 0.21
C LEU A 48 -6.56 5.31 -1.08
N TYR A 49 -7.83 4.91 -1.07
CA TYR A 49 -8.74 5.17 -2.19
C TYR A 49 -9.15 6.65 -2.31
N ILE A 50 -9.16 7.38 -1.19
CA ILE A 50 -9.59 8.78 -1.11
C ILE A 50 -8.49 9.54 -0.36
N CYS A 51 -8.11 10.72 -0.86
CA CYS A 51 -7.11 11.54 -0.20
C CYS A 51 -7.63 12.11 1.13
N ILE A 52 -6.87 11.91 2.21
CA ILE A 52 -7.24 12.39 3.55
C ILE A 52 -7.24 13.91 3.69
N ASN A 53 -6.55 14.61 2.79
CA ASN A 53 -6.44 16.07 2.84
C ASN A 53 -7.60 16.75 2.12
N CYS A 54 -7.94 16.32 0.90
CA CYS A 54 -8.95 17.00 0.07
C CYS A 54 -10.24 16.19 -0.15
N ASN A 55 -10.33 14.95 0.32
CA ASN A 55 -11.48 14.06 0.14
C ASN A 55 -11.86 13.79 -1.32
N VAL A 56 -10.89 13.92 -2.23
CA VAL A 56 -11.03 13.58 -3.65
C VAL A 56 -10.27 12.28 -3.92
N ARG A 57 -10.80 11.48 -4.84
CA ARG A 57 -10.15 10.26 -5.35
C ARG A 57 -8.98 10.61 -6.26
#